data_AF-A0A7Y4L7S1-F1
#
_entry.id   AF-A0A7Y4L7S1-F1
#
_cell.length_a   1.000
_cell.length_b   1.000
_cell.length_c   1.000
_cell.angle_alpha   90.00
_cell.angle_beta   90.00
_cell.angle_gamma   90.00
#
_symmetry.space_group_name_H-M   'P 1'
#
loop_
_entity.id
_entity.type
_entity.pdbx_description
1 polymer ?
#
loop_
_entity_poly.entity_id
_entity_poly.type
_entity_poly.pdbx_seq_one_letter_code
_entity_poly.pdbx_strand_id
1 'polypeptide(L)'
;MRKKTFFGGLIIALAAIYPIASNYHGSKLHEHIDQKVADLNHYLHDSLGINYSVDARLEKSGIFASHYIVSIKDEKGNDIPFLQHDVEHGPFPWSNLKEGHFAPISYNSKVTLVRNQYTEQLFTSTKDDQPLLIEYSLGYDQQLKGKLSTARFKMQTTENGVTESSTINPYTLEFSADKDFKNIHLQDFSSGSESRLSDKDISLLTKASEYASSSDIRQQDKKLSIHSKSKIKDYFIDINDVFSLRATPIDSQFTLDNDGNITNIRSQASTQNLSILDTAVGQFETAIGFQRVNSDALGQLTKVMSNILVDFIRQGIQNNWQNSDEIAEQIMSPHILPLSGAGIALLNDSPLVTFGPIIHTNAGGTANIKADIGLLMPPLSASSQEEALLNSISDVDIQLSATKAWAVQTLMDVATITAKKHQLAAPSDQDKPELVAIIDDVAQALIASELAIDKDGVLQFTLKATPEKGKPIITTKTVTFNGEEIPVWGLALKLGQSTDKANALLQASDVSNRLLTFLARFGVKGPTNP
;
A
#
# COMPACT_ATOMS: atom_id res chain seq x y z
N MET A 1 -29.31 0.33 2.14
CA MET A 1 -28.46 0.42 0.93
C MET A 1 -27.14 -0.35 1.04
N ARG A 2 -26.50 -0.41 2.21
CA ARG A 2 -25.17 -1.04 2.44
C ARG A 2 -25.00 -2.52 2.06
N LYS A 3 -26.03 -3.38 2.22
CA LYS A 3 -25.96 -4.79 1.77
C LYS A 3 -25.85 -4.92 0.24
N LYS A 4 -26.53 -4.06 -0.53
CA LYS A 4 -26.57 -4.15 -2.00
C LYS A 4 -25.29 -3.64 -2.66
N THR A 5 -24.68 -2.58 -2.10
CA THR A 5 -23.36 -2.08 -2.51
C THR A 5 -22.24 -3.07 -2.21
N PHE A 6 -22.31 -3.80 -1.08
CA PHE A 6 -21.37 -4.87 -0.75
C PHE A 6 -21.44 -6.04 -1.74
N PHE A 7 -22.64 -6.53 -2.05
CA PHE A 7 -22.82 -7.59 -3.05
C PHE A 7 -22.27 -7.18 -4.42
N GLY A 8 -22.45 -5.91 -4.82
CA GLY A 8 -21.85 -5.38 -6.04
C GLY A 8 -20.31 -5.44 -6.06
N GLY A 9 -19.65 -5.07 -4.95
CA GLY A 9 -18.19 -5.14 -4.82
C GLY A 9 -17.64 -6.57 -4.81
N LEU A 10 -18.28 -7.48 -4.06
CA LEU A 10 -17.95 -8.91 -4.04
C LEU A 10 -18.08 -9.53 -5.43
N ILE A 11 -19.14 -9.18 -6.16
CA ILE A 11 -19.36 -9.66 -7.53
C ILE A 11 -18.24 -9.20 -8.47
N ILE A 12 -17.82 -7.93 -8.39
CA ILE A 12 -16.72 -7.42 -9.22
C ILE A 12 -15.41 -8.16 -8.89
N ALA A 13 -15.12 -8.39 -7.60
CA ALA A 13 -13.93 -9.12 -7.18
C ALA A 13 -13.93 -10.59 -7.65
N LEU A 14 -15.05 -11.29 -7.48
CA LEU A 14 -15.20 -12.69 -7.94
C LEU A 14 -15.11 -12.78 -9.46
N ALA A 15 -15.72 -11.84 -10.18
CA ALA A 15 -15.66 -11.79 -11.63
C ALA A 15 -14.24 -11.53 -12.15
N ALA A 16 -13.45 -10.68 -11.48
CA ALA A 16 -12.05 -10.42 -11.85
C ALA A 16 -11.15 -11.66 -11.67
N ILE A 17 -11.41 -12.47 -10.63
CA ILE A 17 -10.65 -13.70 -10.34
C ILE A 17 -11.07 -14.85 -11.26
N TYR A 18 -12.32 -14.85 -11.73
CA TYR A 18 -12.94 -15.94 -12.48
C TYR A 18 -12.11 -16.45 -13.68
N PRO A 19 -11.57 -15.62 -14.60
CA PRO A 19 -10.82 -16.12 -15.76
C PRO A 19 -9.54 -16.85 -15.38
N ILE A 20 -8.87 -16.43 -14.31
CA ILE A 20 -7.62 -17.02 -13.83
C ILE A 20 -7.92 -18.34 -13.11
N ALA A 21 -8.82 -18.30 -12.13
CA ALA A 21 -9.16 -19.46 -11.32
C ALA A 21 -9.85 -20.59 -12.13
N SER A 22 -10.76 -20.24 -13.05
CA SER A 22 -11.44 -21.22 -13.89
C SER A 22 -10.53 -21.90 -14.93
N ASN A 23 -9.33 -21.38 -15.17
CA ASN A 23 -8.41 -21.95 -16.16
C ASN A 23 -7.12 -22.51 -15.55
N TYR A 24 -6.95 -22.38 -14.25
CA TYR A 24 -5.73 -22.75 -13.50
C TYR A 24 -5.22 -24.17 -13.78
N HIS A 25 -6.10 -25.15 -14.07
CA HIS A 25 -5.73 -26.55 -14.37
C HIS A 25 -5.84 -26.98 -15.85
N GLY A 26 -5.90 -26.05 -16.81
CA GLY A 26 -5.67 -26.34 -18.24
C GLY A 26 -6.67 -27.28 -18.94
N SER A 27 -7.88 -27.48 -18.40
CA SER A 27 -8.87 -28.41 -18.98
C SER A 27 -9.70 -27.80 -20.13
N LYS A 28 -10.11 -28.65 -21.08
CA LYS A 28 -11.00 -28.28 -22.19
C LYS A 28 -12.34 -27.76 -21.65
N LEU A 29 -12.69 -26.52 -22.00
CA LEU A 29 -13.83 -25.78 -21.44
C LEU A 29 -15.20 -26.49 -21.60
N HIS A 30 -15.38 -27.31 -22.64
CA HIS A 30 -16.67 -27.95 -22.92
C HIS A 30 -16.90 -29.29 -22.20
N GLU A 31 -15.83 -29.98 -21.76
CA GLU A 31 -15.96 -31.28 -21.07
C GLU A 31 -15.98 -31.14 -19.54
N HIS A 32 -15.58 -29.99 -18.98
CA HIS A 32 -15.25 -29.89 -17.55
C HIS A 32 -15.57 -28.53 -16.90
N ILE A 33 -16.60 -27.79 -17.33
CA ILE A 33 -17.00 -26.54 -16.64
C ILE A 33 -17.29 -26.79 -15.15
N ASP A 34 -17.87 -27.94 -14.82
CA ASP A 34 -18.14 -28.36 -13.45
C ASP A 34 -16.85 -28.51 -12.62
N GLN A 35 -15.77 -29.04 -13.23
CA GLN A 35 -14.46 -29.12 -12.56
C GLN A 35 -13.84 -27.74 -12.40
N LYS A 36 -13.98 -26.84 -13.39
CA LYS A 36 -13.48 -25.45 -13.28
C LYS A 36 -14.18 -24.67 -12.18
N VAL A 37 -15.49 -24.89 -12.00
CA VAL A 37 -16.28 -24.33 -10.91
C VAL A 37 -15.88 -24.97 -9.57
N ALA A 38 -15.64 -26.28 -9.54
CA ALA A 38 -15.14 -26.96 -8.34
C ALA A 38 -13.76 -26.45 -7.91
N ASP A 39 -12.84 -26.26 -8.85
CA ASP A 39 -11.51 -25.69 -8.62
C ASP A 39 -11.60 -24.25 -8.12
N LEU A 40 -12.45 -23.43 -8.74
CA LEU A 40 -12.74 -22.07 -8.26
C LEU A 40 -13.26 -22.10 -6.82
N ASN A 41 -14.23 -22.98 -6.50
CA ASN A 41 -14.76 -23.10 -5.14
C ASN A 41 -13.70 -23.57 -4.14
N HIS A 42 -12.85 -24.51 -4.54
CA HIS A 42 -11.69 -24.92 -3.73
C HIS A 42 -10.74 -23.75 -3.49
N TYR A 43 -10.41 -22.97 -4.52
CA TYR A 43 -9.56 -21.79 -4.38
C TYR A 43 -10.19 -20.72 -3.48
N LEU A 44 -11.47 -20.41 -3.69
CA LEU A 44 -12.23 -19.47 -2.87
C LEU A 44 -12.24 -19.92 -1.41
N HIS A 45 -12.44 -21.21 -1.13
CA HIS A 45 -12.48 -21.74 0.23
C HIS A 45 -11.08 -21.86 0.86
N ASP A 46 -10.17 -22.61 0.23
CA ASP A 46 -8.88 -23.01 0.80
C ASP A 46 -7.84 -21.89 0.76
N SER A 47 -7.89 -21.03 -0.27
CA SER A 47 -6.91 -19.97 -0.46
C SER A 47 -7.41 -18.62 0.03
N LEU A 48 -8.72 -18.34 -0.11
CA LEU A 48 -9.31 -17.03 0.25
C LEU A 48 -10.28 -17.09 1.44
N GLY A 49 -10.63 -18.27 1.98
CA GLY A 49 -11.56 -18.42 3.11
C GLY A 49 -13.01 -18.01 2.83
N ILE A 50 -13.39 -17.84 1.56
CA ILE A 50 -14.71 -17.40 1.13
C ILE A 50 -15.66 -18.62 1.11
N ASN A 51 -16.64 -18.64 2.02
CA ASN A 51 -17.62 -19.73 2.18
C ASN A 51 -18.85 -19.60 1.26
N TYR A 52 -18.70 -18.94 0.11
CA TYR A 52 -19.72 -18.90 -0.93
C TYR A 52 -19.34 -19.89 -2.03
N SER A 53 -20.31 -20.66 -2.50
CA SER A 53 -20.10 -21.52 -3.67
C SER A 53 -20.62 -20.84 -4.92
N VAL A 54 -19.81 -20.90 -5.95
CA VAL A 54 -20.14 -20.52 -7.32
C VAL A 54 -20.67 -21.76 -8.03
N ASP A 55 -21.67 -21.58 -8.86
CA ASP A 55 -22.21 -22.59 -9.78
C ASP A 55 -22.20 -22.01 -11.20
N ALA A 56 -21.99 -22.83 -12.23
CA ALA A 56 -22.12 -22.39 -13.62
C ALA A 56 -23.03 -23.35 -14.39
N ARG A 57 -24.15 -22.83 -14.88
CA ARG A 57 -25.15 -23.62 -15.58
C ARG A 57 -25.10 -23.36 -17.08
N LEU A 58 -25.01 -24.43 -17.86
CA LEU A 58 -25.15 -24.37 -19.32
C LEU A 58 -26.62 -24.13 -19.70
N GLU A 59 -26.89 -22.99 -20.34
CA GLU A 59 -28.24 -22.61 -20.78
C GLU A 59 -28.45 -22.92 -22.28
N LYS A 60 -27.41 -22.69 -23.10
CA LYS A 60 -27.44 -23.02 -24.53
C LYS A 60 -26.13 -23.65 -24.96
N SER A 61 -26.24 -24.81 -25.61
CA SER A 61 -25.11 -25.51 -26.21
C SER A 61 -25.20 -25.47 -27.74
N GLY A 62 -24.06 -25.29 -28.39
CA GLY A 62 -23.91 -25.28 -29.84
C GLY A 62 -22.47 -25.64 -30.22
N ILE A 63 -22.29 -26.07 -31.47
CA ILE A 63 -20.99 -26.55 -31.96
C ILE A 63 -19.93 -25.42 -31.98
N PHE A 64 -20.37 -24.18 -32.25
CA PHE A 64 -19.50 -23.01 -32.34
C PHE A 64 -19.60 -22.05 -31.16
N ALA A 65 -20.64 -22.18 -30.34
CA ALA A 65 -20.85 -21.26 -29.23
C ALA A 65 -21.60 -21.93 -28.08
N SER A 66 -21.36 -21.46 -26.87
CA SER A 66 -22.06 -21.90 -25.66
C SER A 66 -22.35 -20.70 -24.76
N HIS A 67 -23.47 -20.77 -24.04
CA HIS A 67 -23.90 -19.72 -23.11
C HIS A 67 -24.10 -20.33 -21.73
N TYR A 68 -23.42 -19.75 -20.75
CA TYR A 68 -23.50 -20.15 -19.35
C TYR A 68 -23.99 -19.00 -18.49
N ILE A 69 -24.72 -19.34 -17.42
CA ILE A 69 -25.06 -18.43 -16.33
C ILE A 69 -24.29 -18.86 -15.09
N VAL A 70 -23.51 -17.94 -14.54
CA VAL A 70 -22.76 -18.16 -13.31
C VAL A 70 -23.54 -17.57 -12.14
N SER A 71 -23.72 -18.37 -11.09
CA SER A 71 -24.53 -18.05 -9.90
C SER A 71 -23.71 -18.17 -8.62
N ILE A 72 -24.02 -17.34 -7.62
CA ILE A 72 -23.52 -17.51 -6.24
C ILE A 72 -24.64 -18.12 -5.42
N LYS A 73 -24.35 -19.16 -4.63
CA LYS A 73 -25.29 -19.69 -3.65
C LYS A 73 -25.33 -18.81 -2.41
N ASP A 74 -26.50 -18.33 -2.03
CA ASP A 74 -26.69 -17.62 -0.77
C ASP A 74 -26.66 -18.55 0.45
N GLU A 75 -26.72 -18.00 1.67
CA GLU A 75 -26.72 -18.76 2.93
C GLU A 75 -27.90 -19.75 3.05
N LYS A 76 -28.94 -19.60 2.22
CA LYS A 76 -30.12 -20.46 2.17
C LYS A 76 -30.05 -21.47 1.02
N GLY A 77 -28.95 -21.48 0.26
CA GLY A 77 -28.72 -22.37 -0.88
C GLY A 77 -29.42 -21.94 -2.17
N ASN A 78 -29.95 -20.71 -2.27
CA ASN A 78 -30.54 -20.21 -3.51
C ASN A 78 -29.46 -19.72 -4.48
N ASP A 79 -29.61 -20.05 -5.77
CA ASP A 79 -28.73 -19.56 -6.83
C ASP A 79 -29.07 -18.10 -7.19
N ILE A 80 -28.10 -17.20 -7.00
CA ILE A 80 -28.18 -15.80 -7.42
C ILE A 80 -27.34 -15.63 -8.69
N PRO A 81 -27.96 -15.55 -9.89
CA PRO A 81 -27.22 -15.40 -11.14
C PRO A 81 -26.54 -14.03 -11.19
N PHE A 82 -25.23 -14.00 -11.39
CA PHE A 82 -24.46 -12.75 -11.35
C PHE A 82 -23.60 -12.51 -12.59
N LEU A 83 -23.21 -13.54 -13.33
CA LEU A 83 -22.51 -13.39 -14.62
C LEU A 83 -23.19 -14.18 -15.73
N GLN A 84 -23.12 -13.63 -16.93
CA GLN A 84 -23.32 -14.32 -18.19
C GLN A 84 -21.95 -14.60 -18.78
N HIS A 85 -21.74 -15.81 -19.29
CA HIS A 85 -20.49 -16.21 -19.92
C HIS A 85 -20.80 -16.81 -21.30
N ASP A 86 -20.52 -16.02 -22.32
CA ASP A 86 -20.57 -16.45 -23.72
C ASP A 86 -19.20 -16.99 -24.12
N VAL A 87 -19.21 -18.17 -24.74
CA VAL A 87 -18.00 -18.86 -25.21
C VAL A 87 -18.17 -19.11 -26.71
N GLU A 88 -17.23 -18.64 -27.52
CA GLU A 88 -17.11 -19.00 -28.92
C GLU A 88 -15.97 -20.01 -29.10
N HIS A 89 -16.29 -21.18 -29.65
CA HIS A 89 -15.33 -22.27 -29.82
C HIS A 89 -14.45 -22.05 -31.06
N GLY A 90 -13.21 -22.52 -30.96
CA GLY A 90 -12.24 -22.55 -32.04
C GLY A 90 -12.59 -23.50 -33.18
N PRO A 91 -11.76 -23.53 -34.24
CA PRO A 91 -10.50 -22.80 -34.35
C PRO A 91 -10.65 -21.32 -34.72
N PHE A 92 -11.80 -20.90 -35.26
CA PHE A 92 -12.01 -19.53 -35.75
C PHE A 92 -13.28 -18.90 -35.16
N PRO A 93 -13.23 -18.38 -33.93
CA PRO A 93 -14.34 -17.66 -33.33
C PRO A 93 -14.82 -16.51 -34.22
N TRP A 94 -16.13 -16.34 -34.33
CA TRP A 94 -16.74 -15.37 -35.25
C TRP A 94 -16.42 -13.92 -34.83
N SER A 95 -16.37 -13.66 -33.53
CA SER A 95 -15.92 -12.39 -32.94
C SER A 95 -14.50 -12.04 -33.42
N ASN A 96 -13.54 -12.96 -33.30
CA ASN A 96 -12.17 -12.77 -33.76
C ASN A 96 -12.09 -12.48 -35.27
N LEU A 97 -12.84 -13.22 -36.10
CA LEU A 97 -12.85 -13.00 -37.54
C LEU A 97 -13.35 -11.59 -37.92
N LYS A 98 -14.36 -11.07 -37.21
CA LYS A 98 -14.86 -9.70 -37.41
C LYS A 98 -13.84 -8.62 -37.03
N GLU A 99 -12.98 -8.92 -36.06
CA GLU A 99 -11.90 -8.04 -35.61
C GLU A 99 -10.63 -8.15 -36.48
N GLY A 100 -10.63 -9.03 -37.50
CA GLY A 100 -9.47 -9.26 -38.36
C GLY A 100 -8.41 -10.18 -37.73
N HIS A 101 -8.76 -10.90 -36.65
CA HIS A 101 -7.90 -11.90 -36.02
C HIS A 101 -8.13 -13.27 -36.67
N PHE A 102 -7.21 -13.68 -37.54
CA PHE A 102 -7.29 -14.94 -38.30
C PHE A 102 -6.47 -16.10 -37.71
N ALA A 103 -5.72 -15.87 -36.63
CA ALA A 103 -4.95 -16.92 -35.98
C ALA A 103 -5.89 -17.91 -35.25
N PRO A 104 -5.67 -19.23 -35.37
CA PRO A 104 -6.54 -20.21 -34.72
C PRO A 104 -6.35 -20.20 -33.19
N ILE A 105 -7.45 -20.20 -32.45
CA ILE A 105 -7.46 -20.25 -30.98
C ILE A 105 -8.43 -21.32 -30.46
N SER A 106 -8.27 -21.76 -29.20
CA SER A 106 -9.12 -22.80 -28.61
C SER A 106 -10.53 -22.30 -28.36
N TYR A 107 -10.67 -21.13 -27.74
CA TYR A 107 -11.95 -20.43 -27.59
C TYR A 107 -11.74 -18.94 -27.27
N ASN A 108 -12.76 -18.14 -27.56
CA ASN A 108 -12.91 -16.77 -27.08
C ASN A 108 -14.06 -16.72 -26.06
N SER A 109 -13.96 -15.86 -25.06
CA SER A 109 -14.93 -15.74 -23.99
C SER A 109 -15.26 -14.29 -23.70
N LYS A 110 -16.56 -14.04 -23.48
CA LYS A 110 -17.10 -12.77 -23.04
C LYS A 110 -17.93 -13.00 -21.79
N VAL A 111 -17.60 -12.26 -20.74
CA VAL A 111 -18.26 -12.34 -19.44
C VAL A 111 -18.82 -10.97 -19.08
N THR A 112 -20.10 -10.94 -18.72
CA THR A 112 -20.81 -9.71 -18.36
C THR A 112 -21.66 -9.90 -17.12
N LEU A 113 -21.79 -8.84 -16.33
CA LEU A 113 -22.70 -8.78 -15.19
C LEU A 113 -24.16 -9.00 -15.60
N VAL A 114 -24.89 -9.88 -14.90
CA VAL A 114 -26.34 -10.04 -15.03
C VAL A 114 -27.04 -8.91 -14.28
N ARG A 115 -28.00 -8.23 -14.92
CA ARG A 115 -28.90 -7.28 -14.24
C ARG A 115 -29.98 -8.01 -13.46
N ASN A 116 -30.01 -7.80 -12.14
CA ASN A 116 -31.00 -8.36 -11.23
C ASN A 116 -31.18 -7.44 -10.00
N GLN A 117 -32.02 -7.85 -9.03
CA GLN A 117 -32.32 -7.07 -7.82
C GLN A 117 -31.10 -6.74 -6.91
N TYR A 118 -29.99 -7.46 -7.07
CA TYR A 118 -28.72 -7.31 -6.33
C TYR A 118 -27.71 -6.44 -7.10
N THR A 119 -27.69 -6.49 -8.43
CA THR A 119 -26.76 -5.73 -9.29
C THR A 119 -27.35 -4.44 -9.85
N GLU A 120 -28.65 -4.20 -9.68
CA GLU A 120 -29.38 -3.03 -10.21
C GLU A 120 -28.67 -1.69 -9.92
N GLN A 121 -28.13 -1.52 -8.72
CA GLN A 121 -27.44 -0.28 -8.34
C GLN A 121 -26.16 -0.04 -9.16
N LEU A 122 -25.46 -1.10 -9.56
CA LEU A 122 -24.27 -1.00 -10.43
C LEU A 122 -24.65 -0.53 -11.84
N PHE A 123 -25.75 -1.06 -12.39
CA PHE A 123 -26.29 -0.56 -13.67
C PHE A 123 -26.77 0.89 -13.55
N THR A 124 -27.51 1.24 -12.49
CA THR A 124 -27.96 2.63 -12.29
C THR A 124 -26.77 3.61 -12.20
N SER A 125 -25.73 3.25 -11.44
CA SER A 125 -24.51 4.08 -11.29
C SER A 125 -23.67 4.21 -12.55
N THR A 126 -23.87 3.33 -13.53
CA THR A 126 -23.21 3.37 -14.84
C THR A 126 -24.13 3.90 -15.94
N LYS A 127 -25.28 4.49 -15.58
CA LYS A 127 -26.32 4.97 -16.52
C LYS A 127 -26.82 3.87 -17.47
N ASP A 128 -27.01 2.68 -16.93
CA ASP A 128 -27.46 1.48 -17.62
C ASP A 128 -26.47 0.89 -18.64
N ASP A 129 -25.24 1.43 -18.74
CA ASP A 129 -24.15 0.76 -19.44
C ASP A 129 -23.76 -0.56 -18.74
N GLN A 130 -23.07 -1.44 -19.47
CA GLN A 130 -22.55 -2.68 -18.91
C GLN A 130 -21.48 -2.39 -17.85
N PRO A 131 -21.71 -2.64 -16.54
CA PRO A 131 -20.81 -2.16 -15.49
C PRO A 131 -19.45 -2.86 -15.50
N LEU A 132 -19.45 -4.11 -15.94
CA LEU A 132 -18.28 -4.98 -16.02
C LEU A 132 -18.35 -5.81 -17.30
N LEU A 133 -17.26 -5.78 -18.05
CA LEU A 133 -17.02 -6.60 -19.23
C LEU A 133 -15.65 -7.26 -19.07
N ILE A 134 -15.60 -8.58 -19.24
CA ILE A 134 -14.34 -9.32 -19.29
C ILE A 134 -14.31 -10.09 -20.59
N GLU A 135 -13.25 -9.89 -21.36
CA GLU A 135 -13.03 -10.55 -22.64
C GLU A 135 -11.70 -11.29 -22.56
N TYR A 136 -11.70 -12.58 -22.83
CA TYR A 136 -10.47 -13.37 -22.78
C TYR A 136 -10.50 -14.53 -23.74
N SER A 137 -9.32 -14.94 -24.18
CA SER A 137 -9.14 -16.05 -25.11
C SER A 137 -8.10 -17.02 -24.56
N LEU A 138 -8.26 -18.29 -24.95
CA LEU A 138 -7.29 -19.34 -24.70
C LEU A 138 -6.74 -19.83 -26.05
N GLY A 139 -5.43 -19.71 -26.25
CA GLY A 139 -4.76 -20.27 -27.43
C GLY A 139 -4.68 -21.80 -27.39
N TYR A 140 -4.30 -22.42 -28.51
CA TYR A 140 -3.98 -23.87 -28.54
C TYR A 140 -2.66 -24.19 -27.83
N ASP A 141 -1.80 -23.19 -27.67
CA ASP A 141 -0.62 -23.21 -26.80
C ASP A 141 -0.95 -23.09 -25.30
N GLN A 142 -2.26 -23.02 -24.96
CA GLN A 142 -2.79 -22.84 -23.61
C GLN A 142 -2.38 -21.53 -22.95
N GLN A 143 -1.99 -20.52 -23.73
CA GLN A 143 -1.82 -19.16 -23.19
C GLN A 143 -3.18 -18.49 -23.04
N LEU A 144 -3.41 -17.94 -21.85
CA LEU A 144 -4.57 -17.11 -21.54
C LEU A 144 -4.22 -15.64 -21.78
N LYS A 145 -5.07 -14.91 -22.51
CA LYS A 145 -4.94 -13.46 -22.70
C LYS A 145 -6.31 -12.82 -22.61
N GLY A 146 -6.42 -11.72 -21.90
CA GLY A 146 -7.70 -11.04 -21.76
C GLY A 146 -7.60 -9.65 -21.19
N LYS A 147 -8.77 -9.05 -21.06
CA LYS A 147 -8.98 -7.71 -20.56
C LYS A 147 -10.28 -7.67 -19.76
N LEU A 148 -10.21 -7.09 -18.57
CA LEU A 148 -11.34 -6.64 -17.80
C LEU A 148 -11.51 -5.13 -18.04
N SER A 149 -12.75 -4.68 -18.22
CA SER A 149 -13.09 -3.27 -18.37
C SER A 149 -14.35 -2.93 -17.59
N THR A 150 -14.38 -1.72 -17.04
CA THR A 150 -15.56 -1.20 -16.34
C THR A 150 -16.13 0.02 -17.06
N ALA A 151 -17.44 0.22 -16.92
CA ALA A 151 -18.06 1.49 -17.29
C ALA A 151 -17.70 2.58 -16.26
N ARG A 152 -18.03 3.83 -16.61
CA ARG A 152 -17.87 4.96 -15.69
C ARG A 152 -18.92 4.86 -14.57
N PHE A 153 -18.48 4.80 -13.32
CA PHE A 153 -19.38 4.85 -12.17
C PHE A 153 -19.59 6.29 -11.71
N LYS A 154 -20.84 6.63 -11.45
CA LYS A 154 -21.26 7.84 -10.77
C LYS A 154 -22.20 7.48 -9.64
N MET A 155 -21.84 7.88 -8.44
CA MET A 155 -22.64 7.66 -7.24
C MET A 155 -22.83 8.99 -6.54
N GLN A 156 -24.04 9.22 -6.04
CA GLN A 156 -24.33 10.35 -5.17
C GLN A 156 -25.33 9.90 -4.11
N THR A 157 -25.01 10.16 -2.85
CA THR A 157 -25.88 9.86 -1.71
C THR A 157 -25.91 11.06 -0.78
N THR A 158 -27.08 11.35 -0.23
CA THR A 158 -27.23 12.35 0.83
C THR A 158 -27.91 11.69 2.03
N GLU A 159 -27.20 11.60 3.16
CA GLU A 159 -27.70 11.07 4.43
C GLU A 159 -27.34 12.05 5.55
N ASN A 160 -28.29 12.35 6.45
CA ASN A 160 -28.09 13.22 7.62
C ASN A 160 -27.45 14.60 7.32
N GLY A 161 -27.74 15.18 6.14
CA GLY A 161 -27.18 16.47 5.72
C GLY A 161 -25.77 16.40 5.12
N VAL A 162 -25.17 15.21 5.05
CA VAL A 162 -23.89 14.96 4.39
C VAL A 162 -24.16 14.43 2.99
N THR A 163 -23.57 15.08 1.97
CA THR A 163 -23.61 14.62 0.58
C THR A 163 -22.25 14.05 0.20
N GLU A 164 -22.26 12.81 -0.27
CA GLU A 164 -21.11 12.16 -0.89
C GLU A 164 -21.38 12.01 -2.40
N SER A 165 -20.43 12.40 -3.22
CA SER A 165 -20.45 12.16 -4.66
C SER A 165 -19.12 11.60 -5.12
N SER A 166 -19.16 10.52 -5.89
CA SER A 166 -17.98 9.84 -6.40
C SER A 166 -18.14 9.54 -7.89
N THR A 167 -17.10 9.84 -8.65
CA THR A 167 -16.98 9.51 -10.06
C THR A 167 -15.71 8.70 -10.26
N ILE A 168 -15.87 7.47 -10.74
CA ILE A 168 -14.75 6.58 -11.10
C ILE A 168 -14.81 6.43 -12.62
N ASN A 169 -13.77 6.91 -13.32
CA ASN A 169 -13.69 6.74 -14.76
C ASN A 169 -13.45 5.26 -15.12
N PRO A 170 -13.69 4.87 -16.40
CA PRO A 170 -13.43 3.50 -16.83
C PRO A 170 -12.06 3.00 -16.40
N TYR A 171 -12.04 1.79 -15.87
CA TYR A 171 -10.83 1.06 -15.49
C TYR A 171 -10.65 -0.11 -16.44
N THR A 172 -9.40 -0.38 -16.81
CA THR A 172 -9.01 -1.50 -17.64
C THR A 172 -7.92 -2.29 -16.93
N LEU A 173 -8.05 -3.62 -16.89
CA LEU A 173 -7.02 -4.55 -16.46
C LEU A 173 -6.79 -5.56 -17.58
N GLU A 174 -5.66 -5.44 -18.27
CA GLU A 174 -5.16 -6.46 -19.19
C GLU A 174 -4.40 -7.54 -18.41
N PHE A 175 -4.64 -8.80 -18.74
CA PHE A 175 -3.99 -9.92 -18.09
C PHE A 175 -3.56 -10.97 -19.12
N SER A 176 -2.44 -11.63 -18.83
CA SER A 176 -2.02 -12.83 -19.55
C SER A 176 -1.38 -13.83 -18.61
N ALA A 177 -1.53 -15.11 -18.93
CA ALA A 177 -0.93 -16.20 -18.17
C ALA A 177 -0.46 -17.32 -19.11
N ASP A 178 0.61 -18.00 -18.73
CA ASP A 178 1.02 -19.25 -19.37
C ASP A 178 0.12 -20.43 -18.98
N LYS A 179 0.34 -21.58 -19.62
CA LYS A 179 -0.47 -22.79 -19.45
C LYS A 179 -0.60 -23.30 -18.01
N ASP A 180 0.43 -23.04 -17.19
CA ASP A 180 0.52 -23.54 -15.81
C ASP A 180 0.29 -22.42 -14.79
N PHE A 181 -0.09 -21.21 -15.24
CA PHE A 181 -0.26 -20.00 -14.41
C PHE A 181 0.99 -19.64 -13.58
N LYS A 182 2.16 -20.05 -14.09
CA LYS A 182 3.46 -19.79 -13.48
C LYS A 182 4.03 -18.47 -13.91
N ASN A 183 3.60 -17.91 -15.03
CA ASN A 183 3.98 -16.58 -15.48
C ASN A 183 2.70 -15.79 -15.75
N ILE A 184 2.44 -14.76 -14.95
CA ILE A 184 1.27 -13.89 -15.06
C ILE A 184 1.75 -12.46 -15.26
N HIS A 185 1.20 -11.79 -16.25
CA HIS A 185 1.41 -10.36 -16.49
C HIS A 185 0.09 -9.63 -16.37
N LEU A 186 0.08 -8.58 -15.57
CA LEU A 186 -1.06 -7.69 -15.34
C LEU A 186 -0.68 -6.26 -15.75
N GLN A 187 -1.57 -5.57 -16.43
CA GLN A 187 -1.44 -4.16 -16.75
C GLN A 187 -2.76 -3.44 -16.52
N ASP A 188 -2.72 -2.39 -15.72
CA ASP A 188 -3.90 -1.70 -15.23
C ASP A 188 -3.86 -0.25 -15.71
N PHE A 189 -5.01 0.30 -16.08
CA PHE A 189 -5.15 1.70 -16.44
C PHE A 189 -6.50 2.27 -16.00
N SER A 190 -6.51 3.49 -15.49
CA SER A 190 -7.71 4.32 -15.35
C SER A 190 -7.38 5.77 -15.65
N SER A 191 -8.31 6.48 -16.29
CA SER A 191 -8.16 7.93 -16.53
C SER A 191 -8.50 8.79 -15.31
N GLY A 192 -8.69 8.17 -14.14
CA GLY A 192 -8.77 8.86 -12.85
C GLY A 192 -10.11 8.73 -12.12
N SER A 193 -10.14 9.29 -10.92
CA SER A 193 -11.30 9.31 -10.04
C SER A 193 -11.42 10.66 -9.34
N GLU A 194 -12.64 10.99 -8.96
CA GLU A 194 -12.96 12.16 -8.15
C GLU A 194 -13.99 11.77 -7.11
N SER A 195 -13.73 12.13 -5.86
CA SER A 195 -14.67 11.96 -4.75
C SER A 195 -14.80 13.26 -4.00
N ARG A 196 -16.03 13.63 -3.68
CA ARG A 196 -16.37 14.81 -2.89
C ARG A 196 -17.28 14.38 -1.75
N LEU A 197 -16.90 14.76 -0.54
CA LEU A 197 -17.72 14.67 0.65
C LEU A 197 -18.01 16.08 1.13
N SER A 198 -19.26 16.45 1.35
CA SER A 198 -19.61 17.79 1.82
C SER A 198 -20.82 17.80 2.74
N ASP A 199 -20.74 18.57 3.82
CA ASP A 199 -21.86 18.99 4.66
C ASP A 199 -21.91 20.53 4.76
N LYS A 200 -22.56 21.08 5.79
CA LYS A 200 -22.68 22.54 5.99
C LYS A 200 -21.35 23.23 6.35
N ASP A 201 -20.41 22.52 6.97
CA ASP A 201 -19.19 23.09 7.55
C ASP A 201 -17.92 22.54 6.86
N ILE A 202 -17.98 21.37 6.23
CA ILE A 202 -16.84 20.63 5.68
C ILE A 202 -17.11 20.22 4.23
N SER A 203 -16.10 20.37 3.39
CA SER A 203 -16.02 19.94 1.99
C SER A 203 -14.63 19.35 1.79
N LEU A 204 -14.57 18.04 1.58
CA LEU A 204 -13.38 17.29 1.19
C LEU A 204 -13.51 16.91 -0.29
N LEU A 205 -12.48 17.24 -1.08
CA LEU A 205 -12.34 16.85 -2.47
C LEU A 205 -11.06 16.04 -2.64
N THR A 206 -11.18 14.84 -3.18
CA THR A 206 -10.05 13.99 -3.55
C THR A 206 -10.10 13.73 -5.05
N LYS A 207 -8.97 13.94 -5.74
CA LYS A 207 -8.81 13.64 -7.16
C LYS A 207 -7.54 12.82 -7.37
N ALA A 208 -7.66 11.77 -8.17
CA ALA A 208 -6.52 11.09 -8.77
C ALA A 208 -6.71 11.15 -10.29
N SER A 209 -5.72 11.63 -11.03
CA SER A 209 -5.76 11.58 -12.50
C SER A 209 -5.32 10.19 -12.98
N GLU A 210 -4.70 10.11 -14.16
CA GLU A 210 -4.29 8.85 -14.78
C GLU A 210 -3.53 7.94 -13.79
N TYR A 211 -4.05 6.74 -13.56
CA TYR A 211 -3.40 5.65 -12.85
C TYR A 211 -3.00 4.59 -13.86
N ALA A 212 -1.74 4.18 -13.82
CA ALA A 212 -1.23 3.06 -14.59
C ALA A 212 -0.42 2.13 -13.68
N SER A 213 -0.55 0.82 -13.86
CA SER A 213 0.23 -0.18 -13.13
C SER A 213 0.60 -1.36 -14.02
N SER A 214 1.72 -2.00 -13.72
CA SER A 214 2.13 -3.26 -14.34
C SER A 214 2.66 -4.20 -13.26
N SER A 215 2.24 -5.45 -13.28
CA SER A 215 2.75 -6.48 -12.37
C SER A 215 3.15 -7.74 -13.11
N ASP A 216 4.36 -8.22 -12.83
CA ASP A 216 4.88 -9.51 -13.26
C ASP A 216 4.88 -10.46 -12.06
N ILE A 217 4.22 -11.60 -12.18
CA ILE A 217 4.22 -12.67 -11.19
C ILE A 217 4.84 -13.91 -11.82
N ARG A 218 5.89 -14.45 -11.19
CA ARG A 218 6.53 -15.69 -11.62
C ARG A 218 6.60 -16.69 -10.48
N GLN A 219 6.14 -17.90 -10.72
CA GLN A 219 6.18 -19.01 -9.78
C GLN A 219 6.94 -20.19 -10.39
N GLN A 220 7.94 -20.71 -9.66
CA GLN A 220 8.67 -21.90 -10.05
C GLN A 220 8.96 -22.75 -8.82
N ASP A 221 8.34 -23.93 -8.76
CA ASP A 221 8.39 -24.83 -7.60
C ASP A 221 7.91 -24.10 -6.33
N LYS A 222 8.80 -23.90 -5.34
CA LYS A 222 8.53 -23.12 -4.12
C LYS A 222 8.86 -21.63 -4.26
N LYS A 223 9.44 -21.20 -5.38
CA LYS A 223 9.89 -19.82 -5.60
C LYS A 223 8.75 -18.97 -6.13
N LEU A 224 8.69 -17.72 -5.68
CA LEU A 224 7.71 -16.73 -6.12
C LEU A 224 8.39 -15.37 -6.27
N SER A 225 8.23 -14.72 -7.42
CA SER A 225 8.62 -13.31 -7.60
C SER A 225 7.42 -12.49 -8.03
N ILE A 226 7.18 -11.36 -7.39
CA ILE A 226 6.18 -10.36 -7.77
C ILE A 226 6.90 -9.04 -7.94
N HIS A 227 6.87 -8.48 -9.14
CA HIS A 227 7.45 -7.16 -9.43
C HIS A 227 6.36 -6.26 -9.99
N SER A 228 5.98 -5.25 -9.22
CA SER A 228 4.93 -4.29 -9.57
C SER A 228 5.49 -2.88 -9.66
N LYS A 229 5.00 -2.11 -10.63
CA LYS A 229 5.27 -0.68 -10.77
C LYS A 229 3.96 0.03 -11.02
N SER A 230 3.75 1.17 -10.40
CA SER A 230 2.58 2.01 -10.64
C SER A 230 2.93 3.49 -10.68
N LYS A 231 2.09 4.25 -11.37
CA LYS A 231 2.15 5.70 -11.49
C LYS A 231 0.76 6.28 -11.33
N ILE A 232 0.65 7.29 -10.46
CA ILE A 232 -0.46 8.23 -10.46
C ILE A 232 0.09 9.56 -10.99
N LYS A 233 -0.48 10.06 -12.08
CA LYS A 233 0.04 11.27 -12.74
C LYS A 233 -0.15 12.51 -11.89
N ASP A 234 -1.32 12.70 -11.29
CA ASP A 234 -1.63 13.79 -10.36
C ASP A 234 -2.51 13.25 -9.24
N TYR A 235 -2.16 13.56 -7.99
CA TYR A 235 -2.99 13.30 -6.82
C TYR A 235 -3.25 14.61 -6.08
N PHE A 236 -4.51 14.83 -5.69
CA PHE A 236 -4.94 16.07 -5.06
C PHE A 236 -5.96 15.80 -3.95
N ILE A 237 -5.75 16.42 -2.80
CA ILE A 237 -6.71 16.51 -1.71
C ILE A 237 -6.94 17.98 -1.41
N ASP A 238 -8.19 18.38 -1.20
CA ASP A 238 -8.59 19.69 -0.70
C ASP A 238 -9.64 19.56 0.40
N ILE A 239 -9.47 20.33 1.48
CA ILE A 239 -10.41 20.42 2.59
C ILE A 239 -10.74 21.90 2.79
N ASN A 240 -11.98 22.30 2.48
CA ASN A 240 -12.51 23.67 2.68
C ASN A 240 -11.61 24.81 2.16
N ASP A 241 -10.73 24.54 1.19
CA ASP A 241 -9.64 25.46 0.84
C ASP A 241 -8.72 25.86 2.04
N VAL A 242 -8.86 25.23 3.22
CA VAL A 242 -8.02 25.46 4.41
C VAL A 242 -6.81 24.53 4.46
N PHE A 243 -6.86 23.45 3.68
CA PHE A 243 -5.75 22.54 3.45
C PHE A 243 -5.87 21.98 2.04
N SER A 244 -4.78 22.06 1.28
CA SER A 244 -4.66 21.36 0.01
C SER A 244 -3.32 20.62 -0.04
N LEU A 245 -3.31 19.45 -0.65
CA LEU A 245 -2.13 18.65 -0.91
C LEU A 245 -2.14 18.23 -2.38
N ARG A 246 -1.04 18.45 -3.10
CA ARG A 246 -0.85 17.95 -4.46
C ARG A 246 0.47 17.19 -4.56
N ALA A 247 0.45 16.02 -5.19
CA ALA A 247 1.62 15.19 -5.46
C ALA A 247 1.64 14.78 -6.94
N THR A 248 2.74 15.07 -7.64
CA THR A 248 2.81 14.99 -9.12
C THR A 248 4.21 14.63 -9.66
N PRO A 249 4.37 13.52 -10.40
CA PRO A 249 3.59 12.28 -10.27
C PRO A 249 3.91 11.57 -8.95
N ILE A 250 3.11 10.56 -8.59
CA ILE A 250 3.47 9.55 -7.59
C ILE A 250 3.90 8.30 -8.34
N ASP A 251 5.17 7.94 -8.26
CA ASP A 251 5.72 6.68 -8.76
C ASP A 251 5.82 5.69 -7.59
N SER A 252 5.46 4.43 -7.78
CA SER A 252 5.58 3.38 -6.77
C SER A 252 6.11 2.08 -7.35
N GLN A 253 6.88 1.35 -6.57
CA GLN A 253 7.42 0.04 -6.93
C GLN A 253 7.28 -0.92 -5.76
N PHE A 254 6.82 -2.12 -6.03
CA PHE A 254 6.77 -3.23 -5.08
C PHE A 254 7.52 -4.42 -5.64
N THR A 255 8.36 -5.04 -4.83
CA THR A 255 9.05 -6.28 -5.16
C THR A 255 8.89 -7.28 -4.03
N LEU A 256 8.50 -8.50 -4.36
CA LEU A 256 8.60 -9.67 -3.49
C LEU A 256 9.43 -10.70 -4.23
N ASP A 257 10.49 -11.20 -3.61
CA ASP A 257 11.35 -12.26 -4.13
C ASP A 257 11.50 -13.35 -3.07
N ASN A 258 10.96 -14.52 -3.38
CA ASN A 258 10.97 -15.71 -2.55
C ASN A 258 11.78 -16.82 -3.23
N ASP A 259 12.81 -17.33 -2.56
CA ASP A 259 13.71 -18.36 -3.08
C ASP A 259 13.32 -19.81 -2.70
N GLY A 260 12.18 -19.97 -2.03
CA GLY A 260 11.63 -21.19 -1.49
C GLY A 260 11.76 -21.33 0.04
N ASN A 261 12.69 -20.60 0.66
CA ASN A 261 12.91 -20.60 2.12
C ASN A 261 12.87 -19.19 2.69
N ILE A 262 13.44 -18.23 1.98
CA ILE A 262 13.54 -16.82 2.38
C ILE A 262 12.72 -15.97 1.42
N THR A 263 12.00 -15.01 2.00
CA THR A 263 11.29 -13.95 1.28
C THR A 263 11.95 -12.60 1.57
N ASN A 264 12.16 -11.82 0.50
CA ASN A 264 12.52 -10.41 0.56
C ASN A 264 11.37 -9.59 -0.02
N ILE A 265 10.97 -8.54 0.69
CA ILE A 265 9.89 -7.63 0.31
C ILE A 265 10.45 -6.22 0.33
N ARG A 266 10.16 -5.43 -0.71
CA ARG A 266 10.51 -4.01 -0.77
C ARG A 266 9.37 -3.23 -1.40
N SER A 267 8.99 -2.14 -0.75
CA SER A 267 8.03 -1.15 -1.27
C SER A 267 8.73 0.20 -1.35
N GLN A 268 8.56 0.91 -2.45
CA GLN A 268 9.13 2.23 -2.68
C GLN A 268 8.07 3.15 -3.26
N ALA A 269 8.08 4.41 -2.86
CA ALA A 269 7.24 5.45 -3.42
C ALA A 269 8.03 6.76 -3.55
N SER A 270 7.73 7.54 -4.59
CA SER A 270 8.34 8.84 -4.79
C SER A 270 7.37 9.83 -5.43
N THR A 271 7.56 11.11 -5.15
CA THR A 271 6.89 12.22 -5.85
C THR A 271 7.88 13.31 -6.21
N GLN A 272 7.78 13.82 -7.45
CA GLN A 272 8.68 14.85 -7.95
C GLN A 272 8.23 16.28 -7.60
N ASN A 273 6.94 16.45 -7.32
CA ASN A 273 6.39 17.73 -6.92
C ASN A 273 5.35 17.49 -5.85
N LEU A 274 5.69 17.85 -4.62
CA LEU A 274 4.79 17.91 -3.49
C LEU A 274 4.51 19.38 -3.17
N SER A 275 3.24 19.73 -3.02
CA SER A 275 2.84 21.05 -2.54
C SER A 275 1.73 20.96 -1.51
N ILE A 276 1.82 21.83 -0.50
CA ILE A 276 0.82 21.98 0.56
C ILE A 276 0.33 23.43 0.54
N LEU A 277 -0.99 23.66 0.48
CA LEU A 277 -1.56 25.01 0.34
C LEU A 277 -0.92 25.81 -0.82
N ASP A 278 -0.78 25.15 -1.97
CA ASP A 278 -0.08 25.67 -3.15
C ASP A 278 1.35 26.18 -2.89
N THR A 279 1.99 25.71 -1.82
CA THR A 279 3.40 25.98 -1.49
C THR A 279 4.20 24.76 -1.88
N ALA A 280 5.10 24.89 -2.85
CA ALA A 280 5.98 23.80 -3.25
C ALA A 280 6.91 23.47 -2.08
N VAL A 281 6.82 22.24 -1.55
CA VAL A 281 7.69 21.76 -0.48
C VAL A 281 8.81 20.86 -1.01
N GLY A 282 8.72 20.45 -2.28
CA GLY A 282 9.81 19.79 -3.00
C GLY A 282 9.48 18.36 -3.41
N GLN A 283 10.49 17.50 -3.36
CA GLN A 283 10.45 16.10 -3.76
C GLN A 283 10.51 15.20 -2.53
N PHE A 284 9.87 14.04 -2.61
CA PHE A 284 9.87 13.06 -1.55
C PHE A 284 10.08 11.66 -2.10
N GLU A 285 10.98 10.88 -1.52
CA GLU A 285 11.19 9.47 -1.81
C GLU A 285 11.19 8.69 -0.51
N THR A 286 10.61 7.49 -0.53
CA THR A 286 10.58 6.60 0.63
C THR A 286 10.67 5.15 0.19
N ALA A 287 11.26 4.32 1.04
CA ALA A 287 11.27 2.88 0.88
C ALA A 287 11.11 2.18 2.23
N ILE A 288 10.46 1.02 2.22
CA ILE A 288 10.40 0.09 3.34
C ILE A 288 10.76 -1.29 2.82
N GLY A 289 11.61 -2.02 3.54
CA GLY A 289 12.05 -3.35 3.16
C GLY A 289 12.01 -4.33 4.32
N PHE A 290 11.68 -5.58 4.03
CA PHE A 290 11.80 -6.72 4.92
C PHE A 290 12.62 -7.78 4.19
N GLN A 291 13.81 -8.08 4.68
CA GLN A 291 14.71 -9.05 4.07
C GLN A 291 14.92 -10.22 5.01
N ARG A 292 15.32 -11.37 4.46
CA ARG A 292 15.58 -12.59 5.25
C ARG A 292 14.35 -13.05 6.06
N VAL A 293 13.14 -12.86 5.54
CA VAL A 293 11.92 -13.30 6.20
C VAL A 293 11.71 -14.79 5.92
N ASN A 294 11.48 -15.59 6.96
CA ASN A 294 11.15 -17.01 6.79
C ASN A 294 9.85 -17.17 5.99
N SER A 295 9.89 -17.93 4.89
CA SER A 295 8.78 -18.04 3.95
C SER A 295 7.60 -18.84 4.51
N ASP A 296 7.87 -19.88 5.30
CA ASP A 296 6.83 -20.67 5.94
C ASP A 296 6.11 -19.85 7.02
N ALA A 297 6.86 -19.07 7.81
CA ALA A 297 6.30 -18.16 8.81
C ALA A 297 5.48 -17.03 8.15
N LEU A 298 5.97 -16.45 7.06
CA LEU A 298 5.22 -15.46 6.29
C LEU A 298 3.94 -16.08 5.73
N GLY A 299 4.00 -17.29 5.18
CA GLY A 299 2.84 -18.02 4.69
C GLY A 299 1.81 -18.33 5.79
N GLN A 300 2.27 -18.61 7.02
CA GLN A 300 1.39 -18.78 8.18
C GLN A 300 0.73 -17.45 8.57
N LEU A 301 1.51 -16.35 8.64
CA LEU A 301 0.99 -15.02 8.93
C LEU A 301 -0.07 -14.62 7.90
N THR A 302 0.18 -14.80 6.60
CA THR A 302 -0.79 -14.46 5.55
C THR A 302 -2.08 -15.27 5.69
N LYS A 303 -2.01 -16.54 6.12
CA LYS A 303 -3.20 -17.35 6.40
C LYS A 303 -4.00 -16.81 7.58
N VAL A 304 -3.34 -16.46 8.69
CA VAL A 304 -4.01 -15.87 9.85
C VAL A 304 -4.65 -14.53 9.49
N MET A 305 -3.93 -13.66 8.79
CA MET A 305 -4.46 -12.36 8.33
C MET A 305 -5.63 -12.52 7.36
N SER A 306 -5.58 -13.52 6.47
CA SER A 306 -6.68 -13.82 5.55
C SER A 306 -7.93 -14.26 6.31
N ASN A 307 -7.77 -15.13 7.32
CA ASN A 307 -8.89 -15.55 8.17
C ASN A 307 -9.52 -14.38 8.93
N ILE A 308 -8.69 -13.47 9.46
CA ILE A 308 -9.18 -12.24 10.12
C ILE A 308 -9.99 -11.38 9.14
N LEU A 309 -9.46 -11.15 7.94
CA LEU A 309 -10.15 -10.37 6.91
C LEU A 309 -11.50 -11.00 6.53
N VAL A 310 -11.53 -12.31 6.34
CA VAL A 310 -12.75 -13.07 6.04
C VAL A 310 -13.76 -12.96 7.16
N ASP A 311 -13.35 -13.14 8.41
CA ASP A 311 -14.24 -13.02 9.57
C ASP A 311 -14.76 -11.58 9.71
N PHE A 312 -13.92 -10.58 9.44
CA PHE A 312 -14.30 -9.17 9.39
C PHE A 312 -15.36 -8.88 8.33
N ILE A 313 -15.16 -9.37 7.12
CA ILE A 313 -16.14 -9.26 6.05
C ILE A 313 -17.43 -9.99 6.45
N ARG A 314 -17.35 -11.22 6.94
CA ARG A 314 -18.52 -12.03 7.33
C ARG A 314 -19.35 -11.34 8.41
N GLN A 315 -18.72 -10.89 9.49
CA GLN A 315 -19.40 -10.22 10.58
C GLN A 315 -19.92 -8.82 10.18
N GLY A 316 -19.16 -8.08 9.37
CA GLY A 316 -19.62 -6.83 8.77
C GLY A 316 -20.91 -7.01 7.96
N ILE A 317 -21.00 -8.06 7.14
CA ILE A 317 -22.21 -8.40 6.38
C ILE A 317 -23.39 -8.72 7.31
N GLN A 318 -23.17 -9.62 8.28
CA GLN A 318 -24.22 -10.08 9.20
C GLN A 318 -24.81 -8.91 9.99
N ASN A 319 -23.97 -7.95 10.38
CA ASN A 319 -24.34 -6.81 11.21
C ASN A 319 -24.56 -5.50 10.43
N ASN A 320 -24.67 -5.53 9.09
CA ASN A 320 -24.83 -4.32 8.25
C ASN A 320 -23.73 -3.25 8.44
N TRP A 321 -22.53 -3.65 8.83
CA TRP A 321 -21.42 -2.74 9.16
C TRP A 321 -21.79 -1.75 10.28
N GLN A 322 -22.69 -2.14 11.18
CA GLN A 322 -22.97 -1.44 12.44
C GLN A 322 -22.12 -2.07 13.55
N ASN A 323 -21.83 -1.33 14.62
CA ASN A 323 -21.05 -1.78 15.78
C ASN A 323 -19.64 -2.29 15.43
N SER A 324 -18.90 -1.53 14.61
CA SER A 324 -17.55 -1.90 14.12
C SER A 324 -16.57 -2.27 15.23
N ASP A 325 -16.68 -1.61 16.38
CA ASP A 325 -15.70 -1.74 17.46
C ASP A 325 -15.89 -3.05 18.22
N GLU A 326 -17.13 -3.43 18.55
CA GLU A 326 -17.47 -4.72 19.17
C GLU A 326 -17.14 -5.90 18.22
N ILE A 327 -17.40 -5.72 16.92
CA ILE A 327 -17.08 -6.70 15.89
C ILE A 327 -15.57 -6.92 15.80
N ALA A 328 -14.77 -5.84 15.81
CA ALA A 328 -13.32 -5.94 15.74
C ALA A 328 -12.75 -6.74 16.93
N GLU A 329 -13.26 -6.52 18.15
CA GLU A 329 -12.81 -7.26 19.33
C GLU A 329 -13.17 -8.75 19.28
N GLN A 330 -14.40 -9.09 18.87
CA GLN A 330 -14.85 -10.48 18.70
C GLN A 330 -14.05 -11.23 17.65
N ILE A 331 -13.66 -10.56 16.56
CA ILE A 331 -12.82 -11.15 15.52
C ILE A 331 -11.40 -11.33 16.02
N MET A 332 -10.82 -10.31 16.64
CA MET A 332 -9.40 -10.34 16.99
C MET A 332 -9.10 -11.34 18.10
N SER A 333 -9.97 -11.46 19.11
CA SER A 333 -9.76 -12.31 20.29
C SER A 333 -9.30 -13.76 19.98
N PRO A 334 -9.96 -14.54 19.11
CA PRO A 334 -9.51 -15.89 18.75
C PRO A 334 -8.21 -15.92 17.94
N HIS A 335 -7.85 -14.82 17.27
CA HIS A 335 -6.67 -14.73 16.40
C HIS A 335 -5.43 -14.18 17.11
N ILE A 336 -5.52 -13.66 18.34
CA ILE A 336 -4.38 -13.10 19.09
C ILE A 336 -3.24 -14.12 19.22
N LEU A 337 -3.53 -15.35 19.67
CA LEU A 337 -2.50 -16.38 19.85
C LEU A 337 -1.89 -16.83 18.51
N PRO A 338 -2.66 -17.19 17.46
CA PRO A 338 -2.11 -17.48 16.14
C PRO A 338 -1.26 -16.35 15.56
N LEU A 339 -1.71 -15.09 15.70
CA LEU A 339 -0.95 -13.92 15.26
C LEU A 339 0.37 -13.78 16.01
N SER A 340 0.33 -13.97 17.33
CA SER A 340 1.52 -13.89 18.17
C SER A 340 2.52 -14.99 17.78
N GLY A 341 2.05 -16.22 17.58
CA GLY A 341 2.89 -17.34 17.12
C GLY A 341 3.50 -17.09 15.75
N ALA A 342 2.69 -16.65 14.78
CA ALA A 342 3.17 -16.31 13.44
C ALA A 342 4.17 -15.15 13.47
N GLY A 343 3.91 -14.11 14.29
CA GLY A 343 4.81 -12.97 14.48
C GLY A 343 6.16 -13.36 15.05
N ILE A 344 6.19 -14.24 16.07
CA ILE A 344 7.44 -14.78 16.63
C ILE A 344 8.20 -15.60 15.57
N ALA A 345 7.50 -16.41 14.78
CA ALA A 345 8.12 -17.26 13.77
C ALA A 345 8.85 -16.46 12.67
N LEU A 346 8.45 -15.20 12.41
CA LEU A 346 9.17 -14.32 11.47
C LEU A 346 10.61 -14.04 11.91
N LEU A 347 10.92 -14.17 13.20
CA LEU A 347 12.24 -13.90 13.77
C LEU A 347 13.26 -15.03 13.55
N ASN A 348 12.82 -16.21 13.08
CA ASN A 348 13.64 -17.42 12.99
C ASN A 348 14.89 -17.27 12.11
N ASP A 349 14.80 -16.48 11.03
CA ASP A 349 15.89 -16.31 10.05
C ASP A 349 16.61 -14.95 10.16
N SER A 350 16.54 -14.33 11.34
CA SER A 350 17.16 -13.03 11.63
C SER A 350 16.77 -11.95 10.61
N PRO A 351 15.47 -11.61 10.51
CA PRO A 351 14.98 -10.72 9.48
C PRO A 351 15.63 -9.34 9.63
N LEU A 352 15.81 -8.67 8.50
CA LEU A 352 16.29 -7.29 8.45
C LEU A 352 15.14 -6.38 8.03
N VAL A 353 14.81 -5.42 8.87
CA VAL A 353 13.84 -4.36 8.55
C VAL A 353 14.61 -3.12 8.11
N THR A 354 14.33 -2.66 6.91
CA THR A 354 14.89 -1.43 6.35
C THR A 354 13.82 -0.36 6.32
N PHE A 355 14.04 0.74 7.04
CA PHE A 355 13.30 1.98 6.92
C PHE A 355 14.14 2.97 6.12
N GLY A 356 13.68 3.31 4.94
CA GLY A 356 14.33 4.26 4.05
C GLY A 356 15.11 3.64 2.87
N PRO A 357 15.78 4.48 2.07
CA PRO A 357 16.00 5.90 2.34
C PRO A 357 14.67 6.69 2.30
N ILE A 358 14.47 7.57 3.27
CA ILE A 358 13.42 8.59 3.27
C ILE A 358 14.13 9.89 2.92
N ILE A 359 13.92 10.36 1.70
CA ILE A 359 14.62 11.50 1.12
C ILE A 359 13.62 12.63 0.92
N HIS A 360 13.91 13.79 1.48
CA HIS A 360 13.18 15.03 1.21
C HIS A 360 14.14 16.03 0.56
N THR A 361 13.84 16.46 -0.66
CA THR A 361 14.64 17.47 -1.37
C THR A 361 13.80 18.71 -1.62
N ASN A 362 14.24 19.85 -1.08
CA ASN A 362 13.63 21.15 -1.31
C ASN A 362 14.64 22.09 -2.01
N ALA A 363 14.29 23.36 -2.18
CA ALA A 363 15.18 24.34 -2.83
C ALA A 363 16.51 24.58 -2.08
N GLY A 364 16.59 24.20 -0.80
CA GLY A 364 17.79 24.32 0.03
C GLY A 364 18.70 23.09 0.02
N GLY A 365 18.30 21.98 -0.61
CA GLY A 365 19.08 20.75 -0.67
C GLY A 365 18.28 19.53 -0.19
N THR A 366 18.99 18.54 0.36
CA THR A 366 18.42 17.24 0.69
C THR A 366 18.58 16.89 2.17
N ALA A 367 17.56 16.27 2.73
CA ALA A 367 17.65 15.46 3.95
C ALA A 367 17.36 14.00 3.64
N ASN A 368 18.06 13.10 4.31
CA ASN A 368 17.95 11.66 4.14
C ASN A 368 17.96 10.96 5.50
N ILE A 369 17.03 10.03 5.68
CA ILE A 369 16.92 9.14 6.85
C ILE A 369 16.94 7.70 6.36
N LYS A 370 17.82 6.89 6.94
CA LYS A 370 17.90 5.45 6.72
C LYS A 370 18.11 4.75 8.06
N ALA A 371 17.39 3.66 8.29
CA ALA A 371 17.60 2.78 9.43
C ALA A 371 17.43 1.31 8.99
N ASP A 372 18.49 0.53 9.11
CA ASP A 372 18.46 -0.92 8.98
C ASP A 372 18.51 -1.53 10.38
N ILE A 373 17.53 -2.35 10.72
CA ILE A 373 17.40 -3.01 12.03
C ILE A 373 17.30 -4.53 11.80
N GLY A 374 18.34 -5.25 12.19
CA GLY A 374 18.36 -6.70 12.23
C GLY A 374 17.68 -7.19 13.50
N LEU A 375 16.85 -8.22 13.37
CA LEU A 375 16.15 -8.82 14.50
C LEU A 375 16.64 -10.25 14.77
N LEU A 376 16.38 -10.73 15.98
CA LEU A 376 16.60 -12.09 16.47
C LEU A 376 15.43 -12.52 17.32
N MET A 377 15.24 -13.83 17.42
CA MET A 377 14.37 -14.39 18.44
C MET A 377 14.99 -14.14 19.83
N PRO A 378 14.30 -13.44 20.75
CA PRO A 378 14.81 -13.23 22.09
C PRO A 378 14.79 -14.55 22.89
N PRO A 379 15.67 -14.69 23.91
CA PRO A 379 15.65 -15.85 24.78
C PRO A 379 14.32 -15.91 25.55
N LEU A 380 13.68 -17.08 25.56
CA LEU A 380 12.43 -17.30 26.30
C LEU A 380 12.59 -17.11 27.82
N SER A 381 13.83 -17.09 28.31
CA SER A 381 14.19 -16.86 29.70
C SER A 381 14.38 -15.38 30.07
N ALA A 382 14.19 -14.45 29.12
CA ALA A 382 14.31 -13.03 29.41
C ALA A 382 13.38 -12.62 30.57
N SER A 383 13.93 -11.95 31.56
CA SER A 383 13.25 -11.61 32.82
C SER A 383 12.45 -10.31 32.74
N SER A 384 12.70 -9.48 31.71
CA SER A 384 11.97 -8.24 31.44
C SER A 384 11.75 -8.00 29.94
N GLN A 385 10.85 -7.07 29.61
CA GLN A 385 10.60 -6.66 28.23
C GLN A 385 11.82 -5.95 27.63
N GLU A 386 12.54 -5.16 28.43
CA GLU A 386 13.78 -4.49 28.03
C GLU A 386 14.89 -5.50 27.74
N GLU A 387 15.05 -6.52 28.58
CA GLU A 387 16.01 -7.61 28.33
C GLU A 387 15.67 -8.36 27.04
N ALA A 388 14.38 -8.67 26.81
CA ALA A 388 13.94 -9.30 25.58
C ALA A 388 14.21 -8.43 24.35
N LEU A 389 13.92 -7.13 24.40
CA LEU A 389 14.16 -6.18 23.31
C LEU A 389 15.65 -6.03 22.99
N LEU A 390 16.51 -5.89 24.01
CA LEU A 390 17.96 -5.78 23.79
C LEU A 390 18.56 -7.06 23.20
N ASN A 391 18.00 -8.22 23.54
CA ASN A 391 18.41 -9.51 22.99
C ASN A 391 17.79 -9.81 21.62
N SER A 392 16.76 -9.06 21.19
CA SER A 392 16.10 -9.26 19.89
C SER A 392 16.69 -8.42 18.76
N ILE A 393 17.68 -7.55 19.02
CA ILE A 393 18.34 -6.73 17.99
C ILE A 393 19.66 -7.38 17.61
N SER A 394 19.85 -7.74 16.33
CA SER A 394 21.11 -8.26 15.79
C SER A 394 21.90 -7.22 15.01
N ASP A 395 21.29 -6.25 14.34
CA ASP A 395 22.02 -5.27 13.53
C ASP A 395 21.38 -3.91 13.70
N VAL A 396 22.19 -2.86 13.73
CA VAL A 396 21.71 -1.47 13.68
C VAL A 396 22.60 -0.69 12.72
N ASP A 397 22.04 -0.09 11.69
CA ASP A 397 22.71 0.89 10.82
C ASP A 397 21.74 2.06 10.59
N ILE A 398 21.91 3.11 11.39
CA ILE A 398 21.11 4.34 11.35
C ILE A 398 21.97 5.43 10.73
N GLN A 399 21.43 6.10 9.73
CA GLN A 399 22.05 7.21 9.03
C GLN A 399 21.04 8.34 8.86
N LEU A 400 21.34 9.49 9.44
CA LEU A 400 20.59 10.72 9.26
C LEU A 400 21.53 11.74 8.62
N SER A 401 21.06 12.46 7.62
CA SER A 401 21.83 13.53 7.02
C SER A 401 20.93 14.66 6.55
N ALA A 402 21.38 15.90 6.68
CA ALA A 402 20.69 17.06 6.16
C ALA A 402 21.67 18.21 5.88
N THR A 403 21.40 18.97 4.83
CA THR A 403 22.09 20.25 4.62
C THR A 403 21.47 21.34 5.49
N LYS A 404 22.27 22.31 5.95
CA LYS A 404 21.75 23.46 6.71
C LYS A 404 20.73 24.26 5.90
N ALA A 405 21.01 24.48 4.61
CA ALA A 405 20.13 25.21 3.72
C ALA A 405 18.77 24.51 3.52
N TRP A 406 18.73 23.17 3.52
CA TRP A 406 17.48 22.41 3.53
C TRP A 406 16.63 22.72 4.77
N ALA A 407 17.24 22.79 5.96
CA ALA A 407 16.54 23.08 7.21
C ALA A 407 15.96 24.51 7.20
N VAL A 408 16.75 25.48 6.74
CA VAL A 408 16.29 26.87 6.56
C VAL A 408 15.10 26.93 5.60
N GLN A 409 15.19 26.29 4.43
CA GLN A 409 14.10 26.28 3.46
C GLN A 409 12.85 25.58 4.02
N THR A 410 13.01 24.49 4.75
CA THR A 410 11.88 23.79 5.40
C THR A 410 11.14 24.69 6.38
N LEU A 411 11.86 25.47 7.19
CA LEU A 411 11.26 26.44 8.11
C LEU A 411 10.55 27.58 7.36
N MET A 412 11.12 28.05 6.24
CA MET A 412 10.46 29.02 5.35
C MET A 412 9.16 28.46 4.77
N ASP A 413 9.16 27.19 4.34
CA ASP A 413 7.97 26.53 3.78
C ASP A 413 6.88 26.37 4.85
N VAL A 414 7.23 25.92 6.06
CA VAL A 414 6.31 25.83 7.22
C VAL A 414 5.71 27.19 7.57
N ALA A 415 6.53 28.23 7.63
CA ALA A 415 6.07 29.60 7.88
C ALA A 415 5.14 30.09 6.76
N THR A 416 5.44 29.80 5.49
CA THR A 416 4.59 30.15 4.35
C THR A 416 3.24 29.45 4.38
N ILE A 417 3.23 28.14 4.64
CA ILE A 417 2.01 27.34 4.77
C ILE A 417 1.14 27.87 5.93
N THR A 418 1.77 28.16 7.07
CA THR A 418 1.04 28.68 8.24
C THR A 418 0.51 30.08 7.99
N ALA A 419 1.29 30.97 7.37
CA ALA A 419 0.86 32.30 6.98
C ALA A 419 -0.36 32.25 6.06
N LYS A 420 -0.32 31.40 5.02
CA LYS A 420 -1.46 31.19 4.11
C LYS A 420 -2.71 30.70 4.85
N LYS A 421 -2.56 29.69 5.71
CA LYS A 421 -3.66 29.17 6.54
C LYS A 421 -4.31 30.25 7.40
N HIS A 422 -3.51 31.18 7.92
CA HIS A 422 -3.98 32.29 8.77
C HIS A 422 -4.22 33.60 8.02
N GLN A 423 -4.13 33.61 6.69
CA GLN A 423 -4.29 34.81 5.84
C GLN A 423 -3.33 35.95 6.21
N LEU A 424 -2.12 35.60 6.63
CA LEU A 424 -1.02 36.51 6.95
C LEU A 424 -0.05 36.64 5.77
N ALA A 425 0.80 37.67 5.81
CA ALA A 425 1.89 37.82 4.84
C ALA A 425 2.87 36.66 4.97
N ALA A 426 3.26 36.05 3.84
CA ALA A 426 4.27 35.01 3.79
C ALA A 426 5.67 35.57 4.15
N PRO A 427 6.58 34.73 4.66
CA PRO A 427 7.97 35.13 4.88
C PRO A 427 8.66 35.51 3.56
N SER A 428 9.60 36.44 3.64
CA SER A 428 10.36 36.99 2.52
C SER A 428 11.85 36.67 2.64
N ASP A 429 12.65 37.07 1.65
CA ASP A 429 14.12 36.93 1.73
C ASP A 429 14.74 37.72 2.89
N GLN A 430 14.06 38.75 3.42
CA GLN A 430 14.52 39.51 4.59
C GLN A 430 14.43 38.69 5.89
N ASP A 431 13.64 37.61 5.89
CA ASP A 431 13.42 36.74 7.04
C ASP A 431 14.46 35.60 7.10
N LYS A 432 15.12 35.30 5.98
CA LYS A 432 16.13 34.22 5.87
C LYS A 432 17.32 34.38 6.82
N PRO A 433 17.92 35.57 7.03
CA PRO A 433 19.10 35.72 7.89
C PRO A 433 18.87 35.25 9.33
N GLU A 434 17.68 35.48 9.88
CA GLU A 434 17.33 35.02 11.23
C GLU A 434 17.29 33.49 11.30
N LEU A 435 16.65 32.84 10.33
CA LEU A 435 16.62 31.38 10.23
C LEU A 435 17.99 30.77 9.99
N VAL A 436 18.84 31.40 9.16
CA VAL A 436 20.22 30.96 8.96
C VAL A 436 20.98 30.98 10.30
N ALA A 437 20.88 32.07 11.06
CA ALA A 437 21.52 32.17 12.37
C ALA A 437 20.99 31.10 13.35
N ILE A 438 19.68 30.87 13.38
CA ILE A 438 19.07 29.83 14.23
C ILE A 438 19.62 28.44 13.86
N ILE A 439 19.63 28.10 12.56
CA ILE A 439 20.10 26.79 12.09
C ILE A 439 21.61 26.62 12.28
N ASP A 440 22.40 27.69 12.15
CA ASP A 440 23.83 27.64 12.46
C ASP A 440 24.09 27.36 13.93
N ASP A 441 23.32 27.96 14.85
CA ASP A 441 23.44 27.67 16.29
C ASP A 441 23.03 26.23 16.61
N VAL A 442 21.97 25.70 15.95
CA VAL A 442 21.61 24.28 16.08
C VAL A 442 22.73 23.38 15.58
N ALA A 443 23.27 23.66 14.40
CA ALA A 443 24.36 22.88 13.82
C ALA A 443 25.60 22.89 14.72
N GLN A 444 25.99 24.07 15.21
CA GLN A 444 27.12 24.22 16.14
C GLN A 444 26.88 23.46 17.43
N ALA A 445 25.67 23.52 18.00
CA ALA A 445 25.33 22.77 19.20
C ALA A 445 25.48 21.26 19.00
N LEU A 446 24.99 20.72 17.87
CA LEU A 446 25.09 19.30 17.53
C LEU A 446 26.53 18.83 17.26
N ILE A 447 27.34 19.67 16.61
CA ILE A 447 28.75 19.37 16.34
C ILE A 447 29.57 19.46 17.63
N ALA A 448 29.42 20.54 18.39
CA ALA A 448 30.16 20.75 19.63
C ALA A 448 29.78 19.73 20.70
N SER A 449 28.57 19.15 20.63
CA SER A 449 28.16 18.05 21.48
C SER A 449 28.53 16.66 20.96
N GLU A 450 29.17 16.55 19.79
CA GLU A 450 29.53 15.29 19.13
C GLU A 450 28.33 14.42 18.71
N LEU A 451 27.10 14.97 18.73
CA LEU A 451 25.91 14.29 18.22
C LEU A 451 25.92 14.18 16.69
N ALA A 452 26.48 15.17 16.00
CA ALA A 452 26.60 15.16 14.56
C ALA A 452 28.02 15.54 14.12
N ILE A 453 28.39 15.13 12.92
CA ILE A 453 29.58 15.61 12.22
C ILE A 453 29.15 16.46 11.01
N ASP A 454 29.95 17.46 10.68
CA ASP A 454 29.83 18.18 9.41
C ASP A 454 30.80 17.56 8.41
N LYS A 455 30.26 17.06 7.31
CA LYS A 455 31.04 16.57 6.18
C LYS A 455 30.61 17.35 4.93
N ASP A 456 31.48 18.26 4.51
CA ASP A 456 31.28 19.09 3.31
C ASP A 456 29.97 19.90 3.33
N GLY A 457 29.56 20.42 4.49
CA GLY A 457 28.34 21.21 4.65
C GLY A 457 27.07 20.38 4.89
N VAL A 458 27.23 19.06 5.05
CA VAL A 458 26.15 18.12 5.39
C VAL A 458 26.32 17.68 6.83
N LEU A 459 25.33 17.97 7.67
CA LEU A 459 25.27 17.42 9.02
C LEU A 459 24.89 15.95 8.94
N GLN A 460 25.64 15.10 9.62
CA GLN A 460 25.44 13.65 9.61
C GLN A 460 25.41 13.11 11.04
N PHE A 461 24.46 12.21 11.28
CA PHE A 461 24.44 11.30 12.42
C PHE A 461 24.51 9.89 11.87
N THR A 462 25.49 9.11 12.32
CA THR A 462 25.60 7.70 11.94
C THR A 462 25.80 6.84 13.18
N LEU A 463 25.02 5.78 13.31
CA LEU A 463 25.20 4.76 14.34
C LEU A 463 25.19 3.40 13.65
N LYS A 464 26.28 2.66 13.78
CA LYS A 464 26.41 1.31 13.25
C LYS A 464 26.88 0.33 14.31
N ALA A 465 26.16 -0.77 14.44
CA ALA A 465 26.53 -1.91 15.26
C ALA A 465 26.33 -3.19 14.45
N THR A 466 27.40 -3.99 14.33
CA THR A 466 27.41 -5.26 13.59
C THR A 466 28.06 -6.32 14.48
N PRO A 467 27.30 -6.97 15.39
CA PRO A 467 27.79 -8.07 16.20
C PRO A 467 28.23 -9.27 15.35
N GLU A 468 28.82 -10.26 16.03
CA GLU A 468 29.04 -11.57 15.44
C GLU A 468 27.72 -12.16 14.93
N LYS A 469 27.77 -12.85 13.79
CA LYS A 469 26.57 -13.40 13.13
C LYS A 469 25.72 -14.23 14.09
N GLY A 470 24.44 -13.88 14.20
CA GLY A 470 23.46 -14.57 15.04
C GLY A 470 23.59 -14.27 16.54
N LYS A 471 24.37 -13.24 16.92
CA LYS A 471 24.46 -12.75 18.30
C LYS A 471 23.70 -11.43 18.46
N PRO A 472 23.09 -11.17 19.63
CA PRO A 472 22.46 -9.88 19.89
C PRO A 472 23.48 -8.74 19.99
N ILE A 473 23.02 -7.52 19.72
CA ILE A 473 23.82 -6.29 19.75
C ILE A 473 24.52 -6.07 21.10
N ILE A 474 23.91 -6.50 22.21
CA ILE A 474 24.48 -6.40 23.56
C ILE A 474 25.79 -7.18 23.74
N THR A 475 26.07 -8.14 22.87
CA THR A 475 27.32 -8.91 22.88
C THR A 475 28.47 -8.20 22.16
N THR A 476 28.17 -7.16 21.38
CA THR A 476 29.20 -6.40 20.68
C THR A 476 30.08 -5.68 21.70
N LYS A 477 31.39 -5.63 21.45
CA LYS A 477 32.30 -4.88 22.32
C LYS A 477 32.24 -3.39 22.02
N THR A 478 32.11 -3.05 20.74
CA THR A 478 32.16 -1.68 20.23
C THR A 478 31.05 -1.40 19.22
N VAL A 479 30.68 -0.13 19.07
CA VAL A 479 29.85 0.38 17.98
C VAL A 479 30.61 1.48 17.26
N THR A 480 30.25 1.73 16.00
CA THR A 480 30.73 2.90 15.27
C THR A 480 29.69 4.01 15.39
N PHE A 481 30.03 5.10 16.08
CA PHE A 481 29.21 6.29 16.22
C PHE A 481 29.92 7.47 15.56
N ASN A 482 29.30 8.10 14.55
CA ASN A 482 29.88 9.20 13.77
C ASN A 482 31.30 8.91 13.24
N GLY A 483 31.56 7.64 12.87
CA GLY A 483 32.87 7.18 12.38
C GLY A 483 33.88 6.81 13.47
N GLU A 484 33.58 7.06 14.74
CA GLU A 484 34.43 6.68 15.88
C GLU A 484 33.99 5.34 16.48
N GLU A 485 34.94 4.47 16.79
CA GLU A 485 34.68 3.22 17.48
C GLU A 485 34.64 3.43 19.00
N ILE A 486 33.49 3.18 19.62
CA ILE A 486 33.28 3.37 21.07
C ILE A 486 32.73 2.08 21.71
N PRO A 487 33.02 1.80 22.99
CA PRO A 487 32.44 0.64 23.67
C PRO A 487 30.91 0.68 23.70
N VAL A 488 30.22 -0.45 23.47
CA VAL A 488 28.73 -0.52 23.46
C VAL A 488 28.13 0.03 24.76
N TRP A 489 28.66 -0.39 25.92
CA TRP A 489 28.21 0.10 27.22
C TRP A 489 28.44 1.61 27.42
N GLY A 490 29.42 2.18 26.71
CA GLY A 490 29.71 3.60 26.71
C GLY A 490 28.79 4.41 25.80
N LEU A 491 28.07 3.79 24.86
CA LEU A 491 27.21 4.50 23.91
C LEU A 491 26.09 5.26 24.61
N ALA A 492 25.35 4.62 25.52
CA ALA A 492 24.24 5.26 26.24
C ALA A 492 24.72 6.46 27.06
N LEU A 493 25.87 6.33 27.73
CA LEU A 493 26.50 7.41 28.48
C LEU A 493 26.94 8.55 27.55
N LYS A 494 27.63 8.23 26.44
CA LYS A 494 28.08 9.22 25.44
C LYS A 494 26.88 9.97 24.88
N LEU A 495 25.82 9.28 24.44
CA LEU A 495 24.60 9.91 23.92
C LEU A 495 23.92 10.77 24.98
N GLY A 496 23.82 10.32 26.23
CA GLY A 496 23.27 11.11 27.34
C GLY A 496 24.04 12.42 27.55
N GLN A 497 25.36 12.34 27.73
CA GLN A 497 26.23 13.51 27.92
C GLN A 497 26.19 14.47 26.72
N SER A 498 26.20 13.92 25.51
CA SER A 498 26.12 14.68 24.26
C SER A 498 24.77 15.39 24.13
N THR A 499 23.68 14.73 24.53
CA THR A 499 22.33 15.31 24.54
C THR A 499 22.22 16.44 25.57
N ASP A 500 22.71 16.23 26.78
CA ASP A 500 22.72 17.27 27.82
C ASP A 500 23.53 18.50 27.40
N LYS A 501 24.71 18.27 26.81
CA LYS A 501 25.57 19.33 26.28
C LYS A 501 24.89 20.08 25.13
N ALA A 502 24.27 19.36 24.19
CA ALA A 502 23.51 19.99 23.10
C ALA A 502 22.37 20.86 23.64
N ASN A 503 21.59 20.34 24.60
CA ASN A 503 20.51 21.08 25.24
C ASN A 503 21.02 22.35 25.92
N ALA A 504 22.14 22.29 26.65
CA ALA A 504 22.74 23.47 27.28
C ALA A 504 23.18 24.53 26.24
N LEU A 505 23.78 24.10 25.11
CA LEU A 505 24.21 25.01 24.04
C LEU A 505 23.03 25.65 23.30
N LEU A 506 21.96 24.88 23.04
CA LEU A 506 20.73 25.37 22.42
C LEU A 506 20.01 26.38 23.32
N GLN A 507 19.97 26.12 24.64
CA GLN A 507 19.42 27.05 25.63
C GLN A 507 20.26 28.34 25.72
N ALA A 508 21.58 28.22 25.75
CA ALA A 508 22.47 29.39 25.82
C ALA A 508 22.34 30.30 24.59
N SER A 509 22.00 29.75 23.42
CA SER A 509 21.81 30.48 22.16
C SER A 509 20.35 30.92 21.92
N ASP A 510 19.47 30.66 22.89
CA ASP A 510 18.05 31.01 22.87
C ASP A 510 17.29 30.52 21.62
N VAL A 511 17.72 29.38 21.04
CA VAL A 511 17.21 28.85 19.76
C VAL A 511 15.70 28.68 19.79
N SER A 512 15.18 28.10 20.87
CA SER A 512 13.74 27.82 21.00
C SER A 512 12.90 29.09 20.97
N ASN A 513 13.28 30.12 21.74
CA ASN A 513 12.51 31.37 21.79
C ASN A 513 12.64 32.15 20.49
N ARG A 514 13.82 32.19 19.87
CA ARG A 514 14.02 32.81 18.56
C ARG A 514 13.17 32.15 17.48
N LEU A 515 13.17 30.82 17.42
CA LEU A 515 12.35 30.08 16.46
C LEU A 515 10.85 30.31 16.70
N LEU A 516 10.39 30.26 17.95
CA LEU A 516 8.99 30.55 18.30
C LEU A 516 8.61 31.99 17.94
N THR A 517 9.48 32.97 18.23
CA THR A 517 9.28 34.38 17.90
C THR A 517 9.17 34.58 16.39
N PHE A 518 10.06 33.95 15.63
CA PHE A 518 10.01 33.95 14.17
C PHE A 518 8.69 33.39 13.66
N LEU A 519 8.33 32.18 14.07
CA LEU A 519 7.15 31.46 13.57
C LEU A 519 5.83 32.13 14.01
N ALA A 520 5.81 32.78 15.17
CA ALA A 520 4.64 33.52 15.66
C ALA A 520 4.24 34.67 14.75
N ARG A 521 5.19 35.31 14.05
CA ARG A 521 4.91 36.35 13.03
C ARG A 521 4.03 35.83 11.89
N PHE A 522 4.05 34.51 11.67
CA PHE A 522 3.35 33.82 10.59
C PHE A 522 2.17 32.98 11.08
N GLY A 523 1.72 33.18 12.33
CA GLY A 523 0.52 32.56 12.87
C GLY A 523 0.74 31.22 13.58
N VAL A 524 1.98 30.76 13.76
CA VAL A 524 2.26 29.62 14.64
C VAL A 524 2.06 30.07 16.08
N LYS A 525 1.02 29.56 16.74
CA LYS A 525 0.86 29.76 18.18
C LYS A 525 1.85 28.85 18.91
N GLY A 526 2.63 29.43 19.82
CA GLY A 526 3.45 28.63 20.74
C GLY A 526 2.56 27.70 21.57
N PRO A 527 3.13 26.65 22.20
CA PRO A 527 2.38 25.84 23.14
C PRO A 527 1.80 26.77 24.20
N THR A 528 0.47 26.90 24.24
CA THR A 528 -0.20 27.46 25.41
C THR A 528 0.19 26.54 26.56
N ASN A 529 0.90 27.07 27.56
CA ASN A 529 1.05 26.36 28.83
C ASN A 529 -0.38 25.94 29.27
N PRO A 530 -0.55 24.69 29.70
CA PRO A 530 -1.87 24.12 30.01
C PRO A 530 -2.67 24.95 31.02
#